data_AF-A0A959D0A8-F1
#
_entry.id   AF-A0A959D0A8-F1
#
_cell.length_a   1.000
_cell.length_b   1.000
_cell.length_c   1.000
_cell.angle_alpha   90.00
_cell.angle_beta   90.00
_cell.angle_gamma   90.00
#
_symmetry.space_group_name_H-M   'P 1'
#
loop_
_entity.id
_entity.type
_entity.pdbx_description
1 polymer ?
#
loop_
_entity_poly.entity_id
_entity_poly.type
_entity_poly.pdbx_seq_one_letter_code
_entity_poly.pdbx_strand_id
1 'polypeptide(L)' 'GVSLDKAHDRWVQAIEQDGLVWHHVSDLKGWSNEVAQAYGVRSIPQTLLLDKEGRILARNLRGEALEARLAEIFE' A
#
# COMPACT_ATOMS: atom_id res chain seq x y z
N GLY A 1 -4.50 -0.71 2.20
CA GLY A 1 -3.09 -0.55 2.55
C GLY A 1 -2.58 -1.77 3.30
N VAL A 2 -1.34 -2.18 3.02
CA VAL A 2 -0.63 -3.20 3.79
C VAL A 2 0.29 -2.48 4.78
N SER A 3 0.04 -2.61 6.08
CA SER A 3 0.87 -1.96 7.11
C SER A 3 2.03 -2.85 7.56
N LEU A 4 3.19 -2.22 7.79
CA LEU A 4 4.39 -2.80 8.38
C LEU A 4 4.53 -2.38 9.87
N ASP A 5 3.42 -2.10 10.55
CA ASP A 5 3.40 -1.92 12.00
C ASP A 5 3.71 -3.23 12.74
N LYS A 6 4.10 -3.11 14.01
CA LYS A 6 4.28 -4.24 14.94
C LYS A 6 3.30 -4.22 16.12
N ALA A 7 2.65 -3.08 16.36
CA ALA A 7 1.74 -2.89 17.47
C ALA A 7 0.33 -2.63 16.91
N HIS A 8 -0.55 -3.61 17.12
CA HIS A 8 -1.93 -3.56 16.62
C HIS A 8 -2.66 -2.27 17.01
N ASP A 9 -2.63 -1.91 18.29
CA ASP A 9 -3.44 -0.80 18.80
C ASP A 9 -2.96 0.56 18.25
N ARG A 10 -1.64 0.74 18.08
CA ARG A 10 -1.07 1.94 17.44
C ARG A 10 -1.48 2.05 15.98
N TRP A 11 -1.49 0.92 15.27
CA TRP A 11 -1.89 0.85 13.87
C TRP A 11 -3.39 1.18 13.69
N VAL A 12 -4.26 0.57 14.50
CA VAL A 12 -5.70 0.83 14.48
C VAL A 12 -5.99 2.29 14.83
N GLN A 13 -5.34 2.82 15.87
CA GLN A 13 -5.48 4.21 16.25
C GLN A 13 -5.06 5.17 15.12
N ALA A 14 -3.98 4.88 14.40
CA ALA A 14 -3.55 5.70 13.26
C ALA A 14 -4.58 5.69 12.12
N ILE A 15 -5.19 4.53 11.82
CA ILE A 15 -6.27 4.43 10.82
C ILE A 15 -7.45 5.35 11.19
N GLU A 16 -7.86 5.31 12.46
CA GLU A 16 -8.97 6.13 12.97
C GLU A 16 -8.64 7.62 12.95
N GLN A 17 -7.43 8.00 13.38
CA GLN A 17 -6.97 9.40 13.42
C GLN A 17 -6.87 10.01 12.02
N ASP A 18 -6.35 9.26 11.05
CA ASP A 18 -6.17 9.72 9.69
C ASP A 18 -7.46 9.59 8.84
N GLY A 19 -8.53 9.01 9.39
CA GLY A 19 -9.81 8.84 8.72
C GLY A 19 -9.72 7.96 7.47
N LEU A 20 -8.86 6.94 7.48
CA LEU A 20 -8.58 6.11 6.31
C LEU A 20 -9.71 5.09 6.08
N VAL A 21 -10.46 5.25 4.99
CA VAL A 21 -11.71 4.51 4.75
C VAL A 21 -11.56 3.23 3.92
N TRP A 22 -10.39 2.97 3.34
CA TRP A 22 -10.17 1.79 2.49
C TRP A 22 -9.74 0.57 3.30
N HIS A 23 -9.61 -0.61 2.66
CA HIS A 23 -9.21 -1.82 3.36
C HIS A 23 -7.77 -1.75 3.90
N HIS A 24 -7.60 -2.03 5.19
CA HIS A 24 -6.30 -2.09 5.87
C HIS A 24 -6.03 -3.51 6.35
N VAL A 25 -4.82 -4.02 6.08
CA VAL A 25 -4.37 -5.35 6.52
C VAL A 25 -2.92 -5.27 7.02
N SER A 26 -2.58 -6.11 7.99
CA SER A 26 -1.21 -6.28 8.49
C SER A 26 -1.07 -7.65 9.13
N ASP A 27 0.10 -8.27 9.01
CA ASP A 27 0.47 -9.46 9.78
C ASP A 27 1.27 -9.11 11.06
N LEU A 28 1.46 -7.81 11.33
CA LEU A 28 2.19 -7.23 12.47
C LEU A 28 3.67 -7.65 12.56
N LYS A 29 4.25 -8.19 11.48
CA LYS A 29 5.64 -8.65 11.45
C LYS A 29 6.63 -7.54 11.05
N GLY A 30 6.15 -6.33 10.79
CA GLY A 30 6.96 -5.22 10.29
C GLY A 30 7.68 -5.53 8.98
N TRP A 31 8.99 -5.29 8.91
CA TRP A 31 9.81 -5.62 7.72
C TRP A 31 9.86 -7.13 7.40
N SER A 32 9.45 -7.99 8.33
CA SER A 32 9.28 -9.42 8.10
C SER A 32 7.91 -9.79 7.48
N ASN A 33 7.12 -8.81 7.06
CA ASN A 33 5.85 -9.02 6.36
C ASN A 33 6.07 -9.77 5.04
N GLU A 34 5.33 -10.85 4.84
CA GLU A 34 5.51 -11.76 3.70
C GLU A 34 5.25 -11.08 2.35
N VAL A 35 4.19 -10.26 2.28
CA VAL A 35 3.82 -9.53 1.06
C VAL A 35 4.85 -8.44 0.74
N ALA A 36 5.32 -7.71 1.74
CA ALA A 36 6.36 -6.69 1.57
C ALA A 36 7.64 -7.30 0.98
N GLN A 37 8.04 -8.49 1.44
CA GLN A 37 9.19 -9.21 0.87
C GLN A 37 8.92 -9.70 -0.54
N ALA A 38 7.77 -10.35 -0.78
CA ALA A 38 7.40 -10.88 -2.09
C ALA A 38 7.37 -9.80 -3.18
N TYR A 39 6.89 -8.60 -2.85
CA TYR A 39 6.84 -7.46 -3.77
C TYR A 39 8.10 -6.59 -3.77
N GLY A 40 9.12 -6.93 -2.96
CA GLY A 40 10.39 -6.22 -2.90
C GLY A 40 10.29 -4.79 -2.34
N VAL A 41 9.44 -4.58 -1.34
CA VAL A 41 9.30 -3.30 -0.62
C VAL A 41 10.53 -3.09 0.27
N ARG A 42 11.28 -2.01 0.02
CA ARG A 42 12.53 -1.69 0.75
C ARG A 42 12.45 -0.39 1.55
N SER A 43 11.44 0.42 1.28
CA SER A 43 11.18 1.68 1.98
C SER A 43 9.68 1.92 2.02
N ILE A 44 9.25 2.72 3.00
CA ILE A 44 7.86 3.19 3.11
C ILE A 44 7.85 4.73 3.10
N PRO A 45 6.77 5.36 2.58
CA PRO A 45 5.67 4.72 1.87
C PRO A 45 6.09 4.22 0.47
N GLN A 46 5.48 3.14 -0.01
CA GLN A 46 5.66 2.60 -1.37
C GLN A 46 4.30 2.22 -1.94
N THR A 47 4.01 2.65 -3.17
CA THR A 47 2.76 2.34 -3.89
C THR A 47 3.02 1.31 -4.98
N LEU A 48 2.04 0.43 -5.22
CA LEU A 48 2.04 -0.56 -6.28
C LEU A 48 0.69 -0.47 -6.99
N LEU A 49 0.72 -0.34 -8.31
CA LEU A 49 -0.47 -0.41 -9.16
C LEU A 49 -0.47 -1.77 -9.86
N LEU A 50 -1.56 -2.52 -9.70
CA LEU A 50 -1.71 -3.87 -10.22
C LEU A 50 -2.83 -3.96 -11.25
N ASP A 51 -2.71 -4.85 -12.23
CA ASP A 51 -3.82 -5.24 -13.10
C ASP A 51 -4.75 -6.27 -12.42
N LYS A 52 -5.81 -6.69 -13.12
CA LYS A 52 -6.79 -7.66 -12.62
C LYS A 52 -6.21 -9.06 -12.42
N GLU A 53 -5.11 -9.38 -13.09
CA GLU A 53 -4.39 -10.64 -12.95
C GLU A 53 -3.26 -10.56 -11.92
N GLY A 54 -3.10 -9.41 -11.23
CA GLY A 54 -2.10 -9.19 -10.20
C GLY A 54 -0.71 -8.83 -10.72
N ARG A 55 -0.55 -8.50 -12.00
CA ARG A 55 0.74 -8.02 -12.56
C ARG A 55 0.98 -6.57 -12.16
N ILE A 56 2.24 -6.22 -11.95
CA ILE A 56 2.65 -4.88 -11.55
C ILE A 56 2.67 -3.98 -12.79
N LEU A 57 1.76 -3.00 -12.83
CA LEU A 57 1.69 -1.97 -13.87
C LEU A 57 2.61 -0.79 -13.58
N ALA A 58 2.76 -0.43 -12.31
CA ALA A 58 3.64 0.67 -11.89
C ALA A 58 4.02 0.56 -10.41
N ARG A 59 5.10 1.27 -10.03
CA ARG A 59 5.60 1.37 -8.66
C ARG A 59 5.85 2.83 -8.31
N ASN A 60 5.63 3.20 -7.05
CA ASN A 60 5.98 4.51 -6.50
C ASN A 60 5.33 5.71 -7.21
N LEU A 61 4.21 5.51 -7.91
CA LEU A 61 3.40 6.62 -8.43
C LEU A 61 2.77 7.41 -7.29
N ARG A 62 2.81 8.73 -7.41
CA ARG A 62 2.29 9.71 -6.44
C ARG A 62 1.86 10.99 -7.17
N GLY A 63 0.95 11.75 -6.55
CA GLY A 63 0.49 13.04 -7.06
C GLY A 63 -0.03 12.95 -8.50
N GLU A 64 0.28 13.95 -9.30
CA GLU A 64 -0.15 14.06 -10.70
C GLU A 64 0.22 12.85 -11.55
N ALA A 65 1.38 12.22 -11.31
CA ALA A 65 1.80 11.02 -12.04
C ALA A 65 0.93 9.80 -11.75
N LEU A 66 0.37 9.70 -10.53
CA LEU A 66 -0.61 8.67 -10.20
C LEU A 66 -1.94 8.97 -10.88
N GLU A 67 -2.42 10.21 -10.79
CA GLU A 67 -3.68 10.63 -11.39
C GLU A 67 -3.70 10.40 -12.91
N ALA A 68 -2.65 10.83 -13.61
CA ALA A 68 -2.50 10.62 -15.05
C ALA A 68 -2.53 9.13 -15.42
N ARG A 69 -1.81 8.29 -14.67
CA ARG A 69 -1.79 6.84 -14.95
C ARG A 69 -3.15 6.18 -14.69
N LEU A 70 -3.90 6.65 -13.70
CA LEU A 70 -5.25 6.14 -13.44
C LEU A 70 -6.22 6.56 -14.53
N ALA A 71 -6.15 7.82 -15.00
CA ALA A 71 -6.95 8.29 -16.13
C ALA A 71 -6.72 7.43 -17.38
N GLU A 72 -5.46 7.13 -17.74
CA GLU A 72 -5.14 6.24 -18.88
C GLU A 72 -5.75 4.83 -18.79
N ILE A 73 -6.06 4.33 -17.59
CA ILE A 73 -6.56 2.96 -17.37
C ILE A 73 -8.09 2.93 -17.27
N PHE A 74 -8.69 3.99 -16.74
CA PHE A 74 -10.10 4.01 -16.35
C PHE A 74 -10.97 5.02 -17.10
N GLU A 75 -10.39 5.94 -17.86
CA GLU A 75 -11.07 6.84 -18.81
C GLU A 75 -10.90 6.36 -20.25
#